data_AF-R2SWR2-F1
#
_entry.id   AF-R2SWR2-F1
#
_cell.length_a   1.000
_cell.length_b   1.000
_cell.length_c   1.000
_cell.angle_alpha   90.00
_cell.angle_beta   90.00
_cell.angle_gamma   90.00
#
_symmetry.space_group_name_H-M   'P 1'
#
loop_
_entity.id
_entity.type
_entity.pdbx_description
1 polymer ?
#
loop_
_entity_poly.entity_id
_entity_poly.type
_entity_poly.pdbx_seq_one_letter_code
_entity_poly.pdbx_strand_id
1 'polypeptide(L)'
;MNAQYAVSDLSDKDSLRIAGGFFYEGPNIYGVLSPKQQATADALTKLNKLFNYVDSKDIIAIGYGSGKLSVGNIIRINSKKVGLIDQHMWGGCDFNKDGSIKAPKEGSLQLAKYMVTQQLSAIDMMRKSLMKSGGGLSKSEEIFLDASEAMVITQGMKQTISGEITELKQMYTDGIKNAGDLWRTTKSNAENTGSHLSYGECIDALARGNATESSIVREPVRVYEEKLAKATKISRNYDELN
;
A
#
# COMPACT_ATOMS: atom_id res chain seq x y z
N MET A 1 -15.47 9.61 -10.95
CA MET A 1 -16.14 10.67 -10.15
C MET A 1 -17.52 10.24 -9.64
N ASN A 2 -18.39 9.65 -10.48
CA ASN A 2 -19.78 9.31 -10.09
C ASN A 2 -19.93 8.32 -8.94
N ALA A 3 -18.99 7.40 -8.75
CA ALA A 3 -19.10 6.36 -7.72
C ALA A 3 -18.97 6.91 -6.29
N GLN A 4 -18.08 7.89 -6.05
CA GLN A 4 -17.96 8.53 -4.73
C GLN A 4 -19.25 9.29 -4.37
N TYR A 5 -19.85 10.02 -5.32
CA TYR A 5 -21.16 10.67 -5.10
C TYR A 5 -22.26 9.65 -4.81
N ALA A 6 -22.33 8.56 -5.58
CA ALA A 6 -23.36 7.56 -5.44
C ALA A 6 -23.38 6.92 -4.04
N VAL A 7 -22.21 6.60 -3.47
CA VAL A 7 -22.15 6.04 -2.10
C VAL A 7 -22.45 7.07 -1.02
N SER A 8 -22.08 8.34 -1.25
CA SER A 8 -22.34 9.42 -0.30
C SER A 8 -23.81 9.83 -0.26
N ASP A 9 -24.57 9.60 -1.32
CA ASP A 9 -25.99 9.99 -1.42
C ASP A 9 -26.95 8.90 -0.94
N LEU A 10 -26.44 7.76 -0.47
CA LEU A 10 -27.27 6.65 0.01
C LEU A 10 -28.10 7.05 1.23
N SER A 11 -29.31 6.47 1.30
CA SER A 11 -30.10 6.48 2.53
C SER A 11 -29.45 5.60 3.60
N ASP A 12 -29.82 5.78 4.87
CA ASP A 12 -29.34 4.92 5.96
C ASP A 12 -29.68 3.44 5.69
N LYS A 13 -30.87 3.18 5.16
CA LYS A 13 -31.33 1.83 4.81
C LYS A 13 -30.48 1.21 3.71
N ASP A 14 -30.12 1.96 2.67
CA ASP A 14 -29.36 1.45 1.54
C ASP A 14 -27.86 1.34 1.87
N SER A 15 -27.35 2.19 2.76
CA SER A 15 -25.99 2.13 3.30
C SER A 15 -25.68 0.81 4.02
N LEU A 16 -26.70 0.17 4.60
CA LEU A 16 -26.56 -1.15 5.21
C LEU A 16 -26.40 -2.28 4.18
N ARG A 17 -26.86 -2.07 2.94
CA ARG A 17 -26.88 -3.10 1.88
C ARG A 17 -25.60 -3.14 1.05
N ILE A 18 -24.81 -2.07 1.08
CA ILE A 18 -23.52 -2.04 0.38
C ILE A 18 -22.45 -2.78 1.20
N ALA A 19 -21.79 -3.73 0.55
CA ALA A 19 -20.66 -4.49 1.11
C ALA A 19 -19.35 -3.69 1.05
N GLY A 20 -19.21 -2.84 0.04
CA GLY A 20 -18.08 -1.93 -0.08
C GLY A 20 -18.10 -1.13 -1.38
N GLY A 21 -17.23 -0.12 -1.46
CA GLY A 21 -17.00 0.70 -2.64
C GLY A 21 -15.50 0.92 -2.82
N PHE A 22 -15.00 0.65 -4.02
CA PHE A 22 -13.59 0.77 -4.38
C PHE A 22 -13.48 1.77 -5.51
N PHE A 23 -12.72 2.83 -5.28
CA PHE A 23 -12.55 3.94 -6.19
C PHE A 23 -11.08 4.03 -6.60
N TYR A 24 -10.84 4.38 -7.85
CA TYR A 24 -9.55 4.25 -8.49
C TYR A 24 -9.21 5.57 -9.19
N GLU A 25 -8.09 6.20 -8.79
CA GLU A 25 -7.47 7.38 -9.43
C GLU A 25 -8.42 8.56 -9.72
N GLY A 26 -9.52 8.64 -8.98
CA GLY A 26 -10.44 9.76 -9.05
C GLY A 26 -9.99 10.89 -8.13
N PRO A 27 -10.38 12.15 -8.39
CA PRO A 27 -10.15 13.23 -7.44
C PRO A 27 -10.97 13.03 -6.14
N ASN A 28 -10.50 13.61 -5.05
CA ASN A 28 -11.21 13.63 -3.77
C ASN A 28 -12.37 14.63 -3.82
N ILE A 29 -13.61 14.14 -3.75
CA ILE A 29 -14.82 14.99 -3.80
C ILE A 29 -15.34 15.42 -2.42
N TYR A 30 -14.73 14.99 -1.31
CA TYR A 30 -15.29 15.19 0.03
C TYR A 30 -15.64 16.66 0.32
N GLY A 31 -14.78 17.60 -0.10
CA GLY A 31 -14.96 19.03 0.12
C GLY A 31 -16.12 19.66 -0.63
N VAL A 32 -16.69 18.99 -1.63
CA VAL A 32 -17.85 19.47 -2.42
C VAL A 32 -19.15 18.74 -2.08
N LEU A 33 -19.12 17.82 -1.13
CA LEU A 33 -20.31 17.12 -0.63
C LEU A 33 -21.13 18.01 0.31
N SER A 34 -22.45 17.80 0.32
CA SER A 34 -23.31 18.37 1.36
C SER A 34 -23.03 17.75 2.74
N PRO A 35 -23.40 18.41 3.86
CA PRO A 35 -23.17 17.86 5.20
C PRO A 35 -23.78 16.46 5.42
N LYS A 36 -24.96 16.20 4.83
CA LYS A 36 -25.61 14.88 4.89
C LYS A 36 -24.76 13.82 4.16
N GLN A 37 -24.28 14.16 2.96
CA GLN A 37 -23.45 13.26 2.15
C GLN A 37 -22.09 12.98 2.82
N GLN A 38 -21.51 13.99 3.48
CA GLN A 38 -20.30 13.81 4.29
C GLN A 38 -20.56 12.85 5.47
N ALA A 39 -21.67 13.00 6.18
CA ALA A 39 -22.02 12.09 7.27
C ALA A 39 -22.19 10.63 6.80
N THR A 40 -22.85 10.41 5.66
CA THR A 40 -22.96 9.08 5.04
C THR A 40 -21.59 8.53 4.64
N ALA A 41 -20.76 9.35 3.98
CA ALA A 41 -19.40 8.97 3.58
C ALA A 41 -18.54 8.58 4.80
N ASP A 42 -18.59 9.38 5.87
CA ASP A 42 -17.86 9.14 7.11
C ASP A 42 -18.32 7.86 7.79
N ALA A 43 -19.63 7.61 7.87
CA ALA A 43 -20.18 6.40 8.46
C ALA A 43 -19.67 5.14 7.73
N LEU A 44 -19.74 5.14 6.40
CA LEU A 44 -19.27 4.03 5.58
C LEU A 44 -17.74 3.87 5.62
N THR A 45 -17.01 4.98 5.72
CA THR A 45 -15.54 4.98 5.87
C THR A 45 -15.11 4.37 7.21
N LYS A 46 -15.77 4.76 8.32
CA LYS A 46 -15.52 4.22 9.67
C LYS A 46 -15.81 2.72 9.76
N LEU A 47 -16.77 2.23 8.98
CA LEU A 47 -17.07 0.81 8.82
C LEU A 47 -16.10 0.07 7.88
N ASN A 48 -15.04 0.75 7.41
CA ASN A 48 -14.09 0.23 6.42
C ASN A 48 -14.77 -0.28 5.13
N LYS A 49 -15.87 0.34 4.69
CA LYS A 49 -16.57 -0.08 3.47
C LYS A 49 -16.07 0.63 2.22
N LEU A 50 -15.46 1.80 2.35
CA LEU A 50 -15.07 2.63 1.20
C LEU A 50 -13.56 2.78 1.14
N PHE A 51 -12.99 2.65 -0.05
CA PHE A 51 -11.55 2.74 -0.32
C PHE A 51 -11.26 3.55 -1.58
N ASN A 52 -10.31 4.49 -1.50
CA ASN A 52 -9.73 5.16 -2.65
C ASN A 52 -8.30 4.67 -2.85
N TYR A 53 -8.03 4.10 -4.01
CA TYR A 53 -6.69 3.83 -4.47
C TYR A 53 -6.15 5.07 -5.17
N VAL A 54 -5.04 5.57 -4.63
CA VAL A 54 -4.47 6.86 -5.02
C VAL A 54 -2.99 6.65 -5.31
N ASP A 55 -2.61 6.85 -6.56
CA ASP A 55 -1.22 6.96 -6.95
C ASP A 55 -0.76 8.42 -6.83
N SER A 56 0.29 8.65 -6.03
CA SER A 56 0.87 9.99 -5.89
C SER A 56 1.56 10.50 -7.16
N LYS A 57 1.79 9.62 -8.13
CA LYS A 57 2.36 9.96 -9.45
C LYS A 57 1.28 10.25 -10.49
N ASP A 58 0.01 9.92 -10.22
CA ASP A 58 -1.09 10.32 -11.09
C ASP A 58 -1.51 11.76 -10.80
N ILE A 59 -1.53 12.57 -11.85
CA ILE A 59 -1.92 13.98 -11.77
C ILE A 59 -3.43 14.17 -11.61
N ILE A 60 -4.25 13.14 -11.89
CA ILE A 60 -5.71 13.21 -11.78
C ILE A 60 -6.20 12.91 -10.36
N ALA A 61 -5.43 12.14 -9.58
CA ALA A 61 -5.72 11.77 -8.21
C ALA A 61 -5.46 12.90 -7.20
N ILE A 62 -6.10 14.06 -7.41
CA ILE A 62 -5.92 15.29 -6.64
C ILE A 62 -6.84 15.37 -5.41
N GLY A 63 -6.47 16.23 -4.47
CA GLY A 63 -7.31 16.54 -3.30
C GLY A 63 -7.14 15.60 -2.11
N TYR A 64 -6.27 14.59 -2.22
CA TYR A 64 -5.82 13.78 -1.08
C TYR A 64 -4.60 14.42 -0.41
N GLY A 65 -4.37 14.17 0.88
CA GLY A 65 -3.23 14.74 1.61
C GLY A 65 -3.41 14.77 3.13
N SER A 66 -2.36 15.17 3.84
CA SER A 66 -2.39 15.26 5.30
C SER A 66 -3.51 16.19 5.78
N GLY A 67 -4.30 15.73 6.76
CA GLY A 67 -5.42 16.47 7.35
C GLY A 67 -6.66 16.62 6.45
N LYS A 68 -6.65 16.07 5.23
CA LYS A 68 -7.83 16.13 4.34
C LYS A 68 -8.72 14.91 4.56
N LEU A 69 -10.00 15.15 4.77
CA LEU A 69 -11.04 14.12 4.77
C LEU A 69 -11.30 13.63 3.34
N SER A 70 -11.73 12.38 3.20
CA SER A 70 -11.98 11.73 1.92
C SER A 70 -13.19 10.80 1.99
N VAL A 71 -13.81 10.54 0.83
CA VAL A 71 -14.89 9.55 0.71
C VAL A 71 -14.31 8.14 0.71
N GLY A 72 -14.02 7.60 1.89
CA GLY A 72 -13.36 6.30 2.06
C GLY A 72 -11.91 6.40 2.52
N ASN A 73 -11.38 5.27 2.99
CA ASN A 73 -10.01 5.13 3.43
C ASN A 73 -9.06 5.20 2.24
N ILE A 74 -7.88 5.81 2.43
CA ILE A 74 -6.91 6.02 1.36
C ILE A 74 -5.94 4.84 1.33
N ILE A 75 -5.92 4.15 0.20
CA ILE A 75 -4.92 3.14 -0.15
C ILE A 75 -3.92 3.79 -1.10
N ARG A 76 -2.76 4.21 -0.57
CA ARG A 76 -1.70 4.76 -1.41
C ARG A 76 -1.07 3.66 -2.25
N ILE A 77 -0.97 3.87 -3.55
CA ILE A 77 -0.30 2.93 -4.46
C ILE A 77 1.18 3.34 -4.58
N ASN A 78 2.07 2.35 -4.52
CA ASN A 78 3.46 2.54 -4.92
C ASN A 78 3.66 2.05 -6.36
N SER A 79 3.63 2.97 -7.32
CA SER A 79 3.78 2.69 -8.75
C SER A 79 5.16 3.05 -9.31
N LYS A 80 5.51 2.52 -10.47
CA LYS A 80 6.61 3.05 -11.30
C LYS A 80 6.10 4.29 -12.04
N LYS A 81 7.00 5.24 -12.31
CA LYS A 81 6.68 6.40 -13.15
C LYS A 81 6.56 5.95 -14.60
N VAL A 82 5.41 6.15 -15.22
CA VAL A 82 5.10 5.82 -16.61
C VAL A 82 4.51 7.04 -17.35
N GLY A 83 4.08 6.88 -18.60
CA GLY A 83 3.38 7.94 -19.33
C GLY A 83 2.10 8.36 -18.62
N LEU A 84 1.64 9.60 -18.83
CA LEU A 84 0.49 10.16 -18.11
C LEU A 84 -0.78 9.29 -18.23
N ILE A 85 -1.09 8.84 -19.45
CA ILE A 85 -2.25 7.97 -19.71
C ILE A 85 -2.08 6.64 -18.98
N ASP A 86 -0.90 6.03 -19.10
CA ASP A 86 -0.61 4.75 -18.44
C ASP A 86 -0.64 4.88 -16.92
N GLN A 87 -0.20 6.02 -16.38
CA GLN A 87 -0.19 6.26 -14.93
C GLN A 87 -1.62 6.28 -14.39
N HIS A 88 -2.52 7.00 -15.07
CA HIS A 88 -3.94 7.04 -14.73
C HIS A 88 -4.63 5.68 -14.95
N MET A 89 -4.14 4.90 -15.91
CA MET A 89 -4.63 3.55 -16.26
C MET A 89 -3.83 2.42 -15.57
N TRP A 90 -3.11 2.72 -14.48
CA TRP A 90 -2.46 1.73 -13.61
C TRP A 90 -1.28 0.96 -14.23
N GLY A 91 -0.75 1.43 -15.36
CA GLY A 91 0.40 0.82 -16.03
C GLY A 91 1.68 0.85 -15.19
N GLY A 92 1.73 1.69 -14.15
CA GLY A 92 2.82 1.72 -13.17
C GLY A 92 2.65 0.76 -11.99
N CYS A 93 1.48 0.15 -11.80
CA CYS A 93 1.17 -0.65 -10.62
C CYS A 93 1.77 -2.07 -10.71
N ASP A 94 2.30 -2.57 -9.60
CA ASP A 94 2.65 -3.98 -9.46
C ASP A 94 1.49 -4.74 -8.77
N PHE A 95 1.26 -5.99 -9.18
CA PHE A 95 0.19 -6.83 -8.67
C PHE A 95 0.75 -8.08 -7.97
N ASN A 96 0.01 -8.57 -6.98
CA ASN A 96 0.18 -9.89 -6.38
C ASN A 96 -0.28 -10.99 -7.36
N LYS A 97 0.07 -12.25 -7.09
CA LYS A 97 -0.32 -13.38 -7.93
C LYS A 97 -1.84 -13.57 -8.03
N ASP A 98 -2.59 -13.13 -7.02
CA ASP A 98 -4.05 -13.18 -6.96
C ASP A 98 -4.74 -12.02 -7.69
N GLY A 99 -3.98 -11.12 -8.33
CA GLY A 99 -4.50 -9.96 -9.04
C GLY A 99 -4.77 -8.73 -8.16
N SER A 100 -4.53 -8.81 -6.85
CA SER A 100 -4.62 -7.63 -5.97
C SER A 100 -3.42 -6.69 -6.17
N ILE A 101 -3.62 -5.37 -5.99
CA ILE A 101 -2.52 -4.40 -6.07
C ILE A 101 -1.57 -4.57 -4.90
N LYS A 102 -0.27 -4.45 -5.18
CA LYS A 102 0.75 -4.30 -4.13
C LYS A 102 0.67 -2.91 -3.50
N ALA A 103 0.09 -2.87 -2.31
CA ALA A 103 0.02 -1.66 -1.50
C ALA A 103 1.16 -1.65 -0.44
N PRO A 104 1.65 -0.47 -0.04
CA PRO A 104 2.49 -0.31 1.14
C PRO A 104 1.81 -0.86 2.41
N LYS A 105 2.59 -1.00 3.49
CA LYS A 105 2.15 -1.56 4.79
C LYS A 105 0.78 -1.07 5.25
N GLU A 106 0.57 0.25 5.29
CA GLU A 106 -0.68 0.83 5.79
C GLU A 106 -1.89 0.43 4.93
N GLY A 107 -1.76 0.53 3.60
CA GLY A 107 -2.81 0.13 2.67
C GLY A 107 -3.10 -1.37 2.74
N SER A 108 -2.05 -2.19 2.81
CA SER A 108 -2.17 -3.63 2.97
C SER A 108 -2.87 -4.04 4.27
N LEU A 109 -2.59 -3.35 5.39
CA LEU A 109 -3.26 -3.58 6.66
C LEU A 109 -4.75 -3.21 6.61
N GLN A 110 -5.11 -2.08 5.99
CA GLN A 110 -6.51 -1.68 5.83
C GLN A 110 -7.29 -2.68 4.98
N LEU A 111 -6.71 -3.12 3.85
CA LEU A 111 -7.31 -4.14 2.99
C LEU A 111 -7.45 -5.48 3.70
N ALA A 112 -6.44 -5.91 4.46
CA ALA A 112 -6.52 -7.14 5.26
C ALA A 112 -7.68 -7.09 6.27
N LYS A 113 -7.83 -5.98 7.01
CA LYS A 113 -8.93 -5.79 7.97
C LYS A 113 -10.29 -5.89 7.30
N TYR A 114 -10.47 -5.25 6.14
CA TYR A 114 -11.71 -5.34 5.37
C TYR A 114 -12.02 -6.78 4.94
N MET A 115 -11.07 -7.44 4.27
CA MET A 115 -11.25 -8.78 3.73
C MET A 115 -11.58 -9.79 4.83
N VAL A 116 -10.83 -9.75 5.94
CA VAL A 116 -11.07 -10.63 7.10
C VAL A 116 -12.46 -10.39 7.69
N THR A 117 -12.86 -9.14 7.88
CA THR A 117 -14.18 -8.80 8.46
C THR A 117 -15.33 -9.34 7.58
N GLN A 118 -15.23 -9.15 6.27
CA GLN A 118 -16.26 -9.58 5.33
C GLN A 118 -16.36 -11.11 5.24
N GLN A 119 -15.22 -11.81 5.17
CA GLN A 119 -15.21 -13.27 5.07
C GLN A 119 -15.64 -13.94 6.39
N LEU A 120 -15.23 -13.42 7.55
CA LEU A 120 -15.71 -13.92 8.85
C LEU A 120 -17.22 -13.70 9.00
N SER A 121 -17.75 -12.56 8.54
CA SER A 121 -19.20 -12.33 8.54
C SER A 121 -19.94 -13.33 7.64
N ALA A 122 -19.36 -13.70 6.49
CA ALA A 122 -19.91 -14.72 5.62
C ALA A 122 -19.90 -16.11 6.27
N ILE A 123 -18.82 -16.47 6.97
CA ILE A 123 -18.71 -17.72 7.73
C ILE A 123 -19.74 -17.76 8.86
N ASP A 124 -19.95 -16.66 9.59
CA ASP A 124 -20.99 -16.57 10.63
C ASP A 124 -22.41 -16.76 10.06
N MET A 125 -22.70 -16.17 8.89
CA MET A 125 -23.96 -16.42 8.20
C MET A 125 -24.12 -17.88 7.79
N MET A 126 -23.04 -18.52 7.32
CA MET A 126 -23.04 -19.94 6.98
C MET A 126 -23.30 -20.81 8.22
N ARG A 127 -22.60 -20.54 9.33
CA ARG A 127 -22.82 -21.20 10.63
C ARG A 127 -24.30 -21.12 11.04
N LYS A 128 -24.89 -19.93 11.01
CA LYS A 128 -26.32 -19.72 11.30
C LYS A 128 -27.24 -20.51 10.37
N SER A 129 -26.88 -20.66 9.10
CA SER A 129 -27.65 -21.46 8.15
C SER A 129 -27.58 -22.96 8.48
N LEU A 130 -26.39 -23.48 8.78
CA LEU A 130 -26.17 -24.89 9.10
C LEU A 130 -26.88 -25.28 10.40
N MET A 131 -26.86 -24.40 11.42
CA MET A 131 -27.57 -24.62 12.68
C MET A 131 -29.10 -24.73 12.52
N LYS A 132 -29.69 -24.17 11.45
CA LYS A 132 -31.14 -24.27 11.19
C LYS A 132 -31.59 -25.65 10.71
N SER A 133 -30.66 -26.54 10.36
CA SER A 133 -30.97 -27.90 9.90
C SER A 133 -31.58 -28.83 10.97
N GLY A 134 -31.70 -28.36 12.23
CA GLY A 134 -32.47 -29.00 13.28
C GLY A 134 -31.68 -29.92 14.22
N GLY A 135 -30.39 -30.18 13.93
CA GLY A 135 -29.52 -31.04 14.74
C GLY A 135 -28.35 -30.35 15.45
N GLY A 136 -28.21 -29.02 15.34
CA GLY A 136 -26.95 -28.34 15.65
C GLY A 136 -25.93 -28.54 14.52
N LEU A 137 -24.66 -28.18 14.77
CA LEU A 137 -23.58 -28.46 13.81
C LEU A 137 -23.12 -29.92 13.97
N SER A 138 -22.93 -30.60 12.85
CA SER A 138 -22.17 -31.85 12.81
C SER A 138 -20.67 -31.56 13.04
N LYS A 139 -19.93 -32.58 13.51
CA LYS A 139 -18.48 -32.49 13.67
C LYS A 139 -17.75 -32.06 12.39
N SER A 140 -18.23 -32.50 11.22
CA SER A 140 -17.68 -32.10 9.93
C SER A 140 -17.94 -30.63 9.60
N GLU A 141 -19.10 -30.10 9.95
CA GLU A 141 -19.41 -28.68 9.75
C GLU A 141 -18.61 -27.80 10.71
N GLU A 142 -18.42 -28.23 11.96
CA GLU A 142 -17.54 -27.55 12.92
C GLU A 142 -16.10 -27.47 12.38
N ILE A 143 -15.51 -28.62 12.00
CA ILE A 143 -14.15 -28.67 11.43
C ILE A 143 -14.03 -27.77 10.19
N PHE A 144 -15.04 -27.79 9.31
CA PHE A 144 -15.03 -26.97 8.10
C PHE A 144 -15.07 -25.47 8.41
N LEU A 145 -15.93 -25.04 9.33
CA LEU A 145 -16.06 -23.64 9.73
C LEU A 145 -14.77 -23.15 10.40
N ASP A 146 -14.21 -23.94 11.33
CA ASP A 146 -12.96 -23.60 12.03
C ASP A 146 -11.79 -23.50 11.05
N ALA A 147 -11.66 -24.45 10.13
CA ALA A 147 -10.64 -24.41 9.09
C ALA A 147 -10.81 -23.19 8.16
N SER A 148 -12.05 -22.83 7.84
CA SER A 148 -12.36 -21.64 7.04
C SER A 148 -11.94 -20.36 7.77
N GLU A 149 -12.28 -20.21 9.07
CA GLU A 149 -11.89 -19.04 9.87
C GLU A 149 -10.36 -18.91 9.97
N ALA A 150 -9.66 -20.02 10.22
CA ALA A 150 -8.20 -20.05 10.27
C ALA A 150 -7.57 -19.64 8.93
N MET A 151 -8.15 -20.08 7.80
CA MET A 151 -7.71 -19.70 6.47
C MET A 151 -7.90 -18.20 6.21
N VAL A 152 -9.05 -17.63 6.57
CA VAL A 152 -9.31 -16.18 6.44
C VAL A 152 -8.27 -15.36 7.20
N ILE A 153 -7.99 -15.73 8.44
CA ILE A 153 -6.99 -15.05 9.29
C ILE A 153 -5.60 -15.16 8.64
N THR A 154 -5.24 -16.34 8.14
CA THR A 154 -3.95 -16.58 7.47
C THR A 154 -3.80 -15.73 6.21
N GLN A 155 -4.86 -15.59 5.40
CA GLN A 155 -4.86 -14.72 4.23
C GLN A 155 -4.68 -13.25 4.60
N GLY A 156 -5.34 -12.77 5.67
CA GLY A 156 -5.14 -11.42 6.19
C GLY A 156 -3.71 -11.16 6.67
N MET A 157 -3.09 -12.13 7.33
CA MET A 157 -1.68 -12.06 7.73
C MET A 157 -0.74 -12.00 6.51
N LYS A 158 -0.99 -12.84 5.49
CA LYS A 158 -0.23 -12.84 4.23
C LYS A 158 -0.27 -11.47 3.56
N GLN A 159 -1.45 -10.85 3.49
CA GLN A 159 -1.60 -9.50 2.94
C GLN A 159 -0.80 -8.47 3.74
N THR A 160 -0.84 -8.53 5.07
CA THR A 160 -0.11 -7.59 5.93
C THR A 160 1.41 -7.73 5.75
N ILE A 161 1.92 -8.96 5.74
CA ILE A 161 3.35 -9.25 5.51
C ILE A 161 3.79 -8.78 4.12
N SER A 162 2.97 -8.96 3.09
CA SER A 162 3.25 -8.45 1.74
C SER A 162 3.46 -6.92 1.73
N GLY A 163 2.63 -6.19 2.49
CA GLY A 163 2.79 -4.76 2.70
C GLY A 163 4.11 -4.38 3.38
N GLU A 164 4.50 -5.10 4.44
CA GLU A 164 5.78 -4.87 5.15
C GLU A 164 6.99 -5.15 4.26
N ILE A 165 6.95 -6.24 3.49
CA ILE A 165 8.02 -6.57 2.54
C ILE A 165 8.11 -5.51 1.45
N THR A 166 6.98 -5.01 0.95
CA THR A 166 6.94 -3.95 -0.06
C THR A 166 7.63 -2.68 0.46
N GLU A 167 7.36 -2.29 1.71
CA GLU A 167 7.99 -1.13 2.36
C GLU A 167 9.50 -1.33 2.58
N LEU A 168 9.93 -2.52 3.03
CA LEU A 168 11.36 -2.85 3.17
C LEU A 168 12.10 -2.76 1.84
N LYS A 169 11.51 -3.28 0.75
CA LYS A 169 12.11 -3.19 -0.59
C LYS A 169 12.24 -1.75 -1.05
N GLN A 170 11.22 -0.92 -0.78
CA GLN A 170 11.26 0.50 -1.10
C GLN A 170 12.37 1.22 -0.32
N MET A 171 12.49 0.97 0.99
CA MET A 171 13.53 1.55 1.84
C MET A 171 14.94 1.26 1.31
N TYR A 172 15.24 0.01 0.93
CA TYR A 172 16.55 -0.33 0.36
C TYR A 172 16.79 0.31 -1.01
N THR A 173 15.76 0.38 -1.85
CA THR A 173 15.84 1.05 -3.15
C THR A 173 16.13 2.55 -2.98
N ASP A 174 15.45 3.21 -2.05
CA ASP A 174 15.69 4.62 -1.72
C ASP A 174 17.07 4.82 -1.11
N GLY A 175 17.54 3.89 -0.26
CA GLY A 175 18.90 3.89 0.27
C GLY A 175 19.98 3.87 -0.83
N ILE A 176 19.79 3.03 -1.85
CA ILE A 176 20.70 2.94 -3.01
C ILE A 176 20.70 4.27 -3.78
N LYS A 177 19.52 4.82 -4.06
CA LYS A 177 19.40 6.10 -4.76
C LYS A 177 20.05 7.25 -3.98
N ASN A 178 19.75 7.33 -2.68
CA ASN A 178 20.24 8.37 -1.79
C ASN A 178 21.77 8.32 -1.65
N ALA A 179 22.38 7.12 -1.65
CA ALA A 179 23.84 6.98 -1.65
C ALA A 179 24.48 7.63 -2.90
N GLY A 180 23.91 7.39 -4.08
CA GLY A 180 24.36 8.02 -5.33
C GLY A 180 24.14 9.53 -5.37
N ASP A 181 22.97 9.98 -4.90
CA ASP A 181 22.64 11.41 -4.82
C ASP A 181 23.55 12.15 -3.83
N LEU A 182 23.84 11.53 -2.68
CA LEU A 182 24.77 12.03 -1.68
C LEU A 182 26.17 12.17 -2.27
N TRP A 183 26.71 11.14 -2.94
CA TRP A 183 28.03 11.21 -3.56
C TRP A 183 28.12 12.31 -4.63
N ARG A 184 27.10 12.44 -5.48
CA ARG A 184 27.03 13.51 -6.47
C ARG A 184 27.06 14.89 -5.81
N THR A 185 26.31 15.06 -4.72
CA THR A 185 26.24 16.32 -3.97
C THR A 185 27.54 16.63 -3.24
N THR A 186 28.17 15.62 -2.63
CA THR A 186 29.48 15.73 -1.97
C THR A 186 30.56 16.21 -2.93
N LYS A 187 30.63 15.65 -4.14
CA LYS A 187 31.59 16.10 -5.17
C LYS A 187 31.34 17.55 -5.59
N SER A 188 30.09 17.89 -5.89
CA SER A 188 29.69 19.26 -6.26
C SER A 188 30.04 20.28 -5.17
N ASN A 189 29.76 19.95 -3.90
CA ASN A 189 30.10 20.82 -2.78
C ASN A 189 31.61 20.98 -2.61
N ALA A 190 32.39 19.93 -2.85
CA ALA A 190 33.85 20.00 -2.79
C ALA A 190 34.41 20.90 -3.89
N GLU A 191 33.93 20.77 -5.13
CA GLU A 191 34.33 21.62 -6.26
C GLU A 191 33.96 23.09 -6.04
N ASN A 192 32.77 23.35 -5.48
CA ASN A 192 32.34 24.71 -5.17
C ASN A 192 33.15 25.34 -4.03
N THR A 193 33.44 24.57 -2.98
CA THR A 193 34.21 25.05 -1.82
C THR A 193 35.69 25.23 -2.14
N GLY A 194 36.26 24.26 -2.87
CA GLY A 194 37.62 24.24 -3.37
C GLY A 194 37.72 24.79 -4.78
N SER A 195 37.09 25.92 -5.08
CA SER A 195 37.00 26.46 -6.45
C SER A 195 38.35 26.80 -7.10
N HIS A 196 39.43 26.85 -6.32
CA HIS A 196 40.81 27.06 -6.76
C HIS A 196 41.63 25.76 -6.87
N LEU A 197 41.02 24.62 -6.51
CA LEU A 197 41.63 23.30 -6.55
C LEU A 197 41.20 22.56 -7.83
N SER A 198 42.05 21.66 -8.29
CA SER A 198 41.68 20.69 -9.32
C SER A 198 40.67 19.66 -8.79
N TYR A 199 39.94 19.01 -9.70
CA TYR A 199 39.04 17.91 -9.34
C TYR A 199 39.73 16.83 -8.49
N GLY A 200 40.97 16.46 -8.84
CA GLY A 200 41.75 15.47 -8.10
C GLY A 200 42.04 15.91 -6.66
N GLU A 201 42.44 17.17 -6.46
CA GLU A 201 42.71 17.72 -5.12
C GLU A 201 41.43 17.79 -4.26
N CYS A 202 40.28 18.10 -4.86
CA CYS A 202 38.99 18.02 -4.18
C CYS A 202 38.65 16.59 -3.74
N ILE A 203 38.86 15.59 -4.61
CA ILE A 203 38.63 14.18 -4.28
C ILE A 203 39.60 13.69 -3.20
N ASP A 204 40.88 14.08 -3.25
CA ASP A 204 41.88 13.74 -2.24
C ASP A 204 41.54 14.37 -0.88
N ALA A 205 41.08 15.63 -0.87
CA ALA A 205 40.63 16.31 0.34
C ALA A 205 39.41 15.61 0.98
N LEU A 206 38.43 15.20 0.16
CA LEU A 206 37.29 14.39 0.61
C LEU A 206 37.75 13.03 1.19
N ALA A 207 38.69 12.37 0.52
CA ALA A 207 39.23 11.08 0.96
C ALA A 207 39.97 11.20 2.30
N ARG A 208 40.72 12.30 2.54
CA ARG A 208 41.32 12.60 3.87
C ARG A 208 40.27 12.75 4.97
N GLY A 209 39.06 13.18 4.61
CA GLY A 209 37.88 13.23 5.49
C GLY A 209 37.06 11.95 5.53
N ASN A 210 37.55 10.83 4.98
CA ASN A 210 36.84 9.54 4.83
C ASN A 210 35.55 9.59 3.97
N ALA A 211 35.33 10.66 3.21
CA ALA A 211 34.23 10.78 2.26
C ALA A 211 34.68 10.23 0.90
N THR A 212 34.53 8.92 0.69
CA THR A 212 34.96 8.24 -0.54
C THR A 212 33.76 7.64 -1.27
N GLU A 213 33.92 7.35 -2.56
CA GLU A 213 32.90 6.59 -3.30
C GLU A 213 32.68 5.20 -2.66
N SER A 214 33.72 4.58 -2.09
CA SER A 214 33.57 3.30 -1.39
C SER A 214 32.65 3.43 -0.17
N SER A 215 32.94 4.39 0.72
CA SER A 215 32.22 4.57 1.99
C SER A 215 30.82 5.15 1.81
N ILE A 216 30.61 5.99 0.80
CA ILE A 216 29.30 6.64 0.55
C ILE A 216 28.40 5.81 -0.37
N VAL A 217 28.98 5.12 -1.37
CA VAL A 217 28.22 4.40 -2.40
C VAL A 217 28.43 2.90 -2.33
N ARG A 218 29.65 2.42 -2.61
CA ARG A 218 29.86 0.99 -2.92
C ARG A 218 29.51 0.08 -1.74
N GLU A 219 29.98 0.41 -0.54
CA GLU A 219 29.74 -0.40 0.65
C GLU A 219 28.26 -0.39 1.08
N PRO A 220 27.58 0.77 1.22
CA PRO A 220 26.15 0.81 1.53
C PRO A 220 25.28 0.13 0.46
N VAL A 221 25.53 0.40 -0.82
CA VAL A 221 24.75 -0.17 -1.93
C VAL A 221 24.84 -1.70 -1.92
N ARG A 222 26.04 -2.27 -1.73
CA ARG A 222 26.21 -3.73 -1.62
C ARG A 222 25.35 -4.32 -0.50
N VAL A 223 25.31 -3.67 0.66
CA VAL A 223 24.48 -4.12 1.80
C VAL A 223 22.99 -4.03 1.46
N TYR A 224 22.56 -2.92 0.85
CA TYR A 224 21.16 -2.74 0.45
C TYR A 224 20.71 -3.75 -0.61
N GLU A 225 21.54 -4.04 -1.61
CA GLU A 225 21.28 -5.05 -2.62
C GLU A 225 21.14 -6.46 -2.02
N GLU A 226 22.02 -6.82 -1.07
CA GLU A 226 21.92 -8.10 -0.37
C GLU A 226 20.61 -8.22 0.42
N LYS A 227 20.21 -7.16 1.13
CA LYS A 227 18.96 -7.13 1.89
C LYS A 227 17.73 -7.14 0.98
N LEU A 228 17.79 -6.45 -0.15
CA LEU A 228 16.75 -6.44 -1.17
C LEU A 228 16.55 -7.84 -1.79
N ALA A 229 17.65 -8.56 -2.05
CA ALA A 229 17.61 -9.94 -2.53
C ALA A 229 16.96 -10.87 -1.49
N LYS A 230 17.31 -10.73 -0.21
CA LYS A 230 16.69 -11.50 0.89
C LYS A 230 15.19 -11.21 1.02
N ALA A 231 14.79 -9.95 1.04
CA ALA A 231 13.37 -9.55 1.10
C ALA A 231 12.58 -10.09 -0.11
N THR A 232 13.18 -10.06 -1.30
CA THR A 232 12.58 -10.63 -2.51
C THR A 232 12.42 -12.14 -2.43
N LYS A 233 13.38 -12.86 -1.84
CA LYS A 233 13.27 -14.30 -1.61
C LYS A 233 12.15 -14.63 -0.62
N ILE A 234 12.07 -13.90 0.49
CA ILE A 234 11.00 -14.08 1.49
C ILE A 234 9.64 -13.85 0.83
N SER A 235 9.47 -12.78 0.04
CA SER A 235 8.24 -12.51 -0.72
C SER A 235 7.82 -13.71 -1.58
N ARG A 236 8.77 -14.28 -2.35
CA ARG A 236 8.47 -15.43 -3.23
C ARG A 236 8.02 -16.66 -2.45
N ASN A 237 8.71 -16.98 -1.35
CA ASN A 237 8.33 -18.11 -0.50
C ASN A 237 6.91 -17.92 0.07
N TYR A 238 6.55 -16.71 0.50
CA TYR A 238 5.20 -16.41 0.96
C TYR A 238 4.15 -16.50 -0.16
N ASP A 239 4.52 -16.12 -1.38
CA ASP A 239 3.66 -16.26 -2.56
C ASP A 239 3.52 -17.72 -3.03
N GLU A 240 4.33 -18.65 -2.52
CA GLU A 240 4.29 -20.10 -2.81
C GLU A 240 3.59 -20.90 -1.71
N LEU A 241 3.34 -20.29 -0.55
CA LEU A 241 2.38 -20.79 0.44
C LEU A 241 0.98 -20.60 -0.13
N ASN A 242 0.56 -21.56 -0.94
CA ASN A 242 -0.81 -21.79 -1.39
C ASN A 242 -1.41 -22.92 -0.55
#